data_AF-A0A968WUC7-F1
#
_entry.id   AF-A0A968WUC7-F1
#
_cell.length_a   1.000
_cell.length_b   1.000
_cell.length_c   1.000
_cell.angle_alpha   90.00
_cell.angle_beta   90.00
_cell.angle_gamma   90.00
#
_symmetry.space_group_name_H-M   'P 1'
#
loop_
_entity.id
_entity.type
_entity.pdbx_description
1 polymer ?
#
loop_
_entity_poly.entity_id
_entity_poly.type
_entity_poly.pdbx_seq_one_letter_code
_entity_poly.pdbx_strand_id
1 'polypeptide(L)'
;MSGSTASAQSARQSKPSLETAFGSGSDAWITERFRYAGLITIVDATCAVDEFDTTPEAQAQVALADVLLVSKTDLALRTQLETLEQWMA
;
A
#
# COMPACT_ATOMS: atom_id res chain seq x y z
N MET A 1 -1.48 -12.13 -59.24
CA MET A 1 -0.63 -13.13 -58.55
C MET A 1 0.10 -12.34 -57.45
N SER A 2 -0.54 -12.05 -56.31
CA SER A 2 -0.71 -12.89 -55.11
C SER A 2 0.58 -13.53 -54.58
N GLY A 3 0.92 -13.18 -53.33
CA GLY A 3 1.96 -13.78 -52.49
C GLY A 3 2.66 -12.69 -51.65
N SER A 4 2.15 -12.32 -50.48
CA SER A 4 2.40 -12.96 -49.18
C SER A 4 3.80 -12.70 -48.62
N THR A 5 3.91 -11.71 -47.73
CA THR A 5 4.84 -11.76 -46.59
C THR A 5 4.10 -11.26 -45.36
N ALA A 6 3.71 -12.21 -44.52
CA ALA A 6 3.25 -11.99 -43.17
C ALA A 6 4.32 -11.19 -42.40
N SER A 7 4.03 -9.94 -42.07
CA SER A 7 4.72 -9.24 -40.99
C SER A 7 3.85 -9.39 -39.75
N ALA A 8 4.26 -10.33 -38.90
CA ALA A 8 3.74 -10.51 -37.56
C ALA A 8 4.08 -9.26 -36.74
N GLN A 9 3.29 -8.20 -36.92
CA GLN A 9 3.30 -7.03 -36.06
C GLN A 9 2.52 -7.39 -34.80
N SER A 10 3.22 -8.19 -33.98
CA SER A 10 3.14 -8.29 -32.54
C SER A 10 2.15 -7.29 -31.97
N ALA A 11 0.95 -7.78 -31.68
CA ALA A 11 0.00 -7.16 -30.78
C ALA A 11 0.66 -7.10 -29.40
N ARG A 12 1.61 -6.19 -29.23
CA ARG A 12 1.87 -5.56 -27.94
C ARG A 12 0.59 -4.80 -27.64
N GLN A 13 -0.38 -5.50 -27.06
CA GLN A 13 -1.41 -4.86 -26.25
C GLN A 13 -0.65 -3.99 -25.27
N SER A 14 -0.59 -2.69 -25.58
CA SER A 14 -0.15 -1.67 -24.66
C SER A 14 -1.08 -1.80 -23.47
N LYS A 15 -0.59 -2.41 -22.38
CA LYS A 15 -1.30 -2.39 -21.10
C LYS A 15 -1.64 -0.92 -20.85
N PRO A 16 -2.93 -0.58 -20.61
CA PRO A 16 -3.29 0.79 -20.34
C PRO A 16 -2.47 1.26 -19.14
N SER A 17 -1.82 2.42 -19.29
CA SER A 17 -1.09 3.10 -18.22
C SER A 17 -2.03 3.24 -17.03
N LEU A 18 -1.50 3.12 -15.81
CA LEU A 18 -2.29 3.25 -14.56
C LEU A 18 -3.14 4.53 -14.57
N GLU A 19 -2.64 5.60 -15.17
CA GLU A 19 -3.35 6.88 -15.41
C GLU A 19 -4.73 6.73 -16.09
N THR A 20 -4.87 5.84 -17.08
CA THR A 20 -6.15 5.64 -17.81
C THR A 20 -7.16 4.86 -16.98
N ALA A 21 -6.70 4.07 -16.01
CA ALA A 21 -7.57 3.32 -15.11
C ALA A 21 -8.19 4.19 -14.00
N PHE A 22 -7.67 5.41 -13.76
CA PHE A 22 -8.07 6.28 -12.65
C PHE A 22 -8.91 7.52 -13.03
N GLY A 23 -9.18 7.80 -14.32
CA GLY A 23 -10.12 8.86 -14.70
C GLY A 23 -11.57 8.50 -14.36
N SER A 24 -12.39 9.50 -13.98
CA SER A 24 -13.85 9.57 -13.65
C SER A 24 -14.75 8.29 -13.60
N GLY A 25 -14.51 7.27 -14.44
CA GLY A 25 -15.14 5.94 -14.35
C GLY A 25 -14.33 4.88 -13.59
N SER A 26 -13.18 5.24 -13.02
CA SER A 26 -12.24 4.37 -12.30
C SER A 26 -12.81 3.73 -11.04
N ASP A 27 -13.56 4.52 -10.26
CA ASP A 27 -14.17 4.06 -9.02
C ASP A 27 -15.18 2.93 -9.27
N ALA A 28 -15.93 3.00 -10.37
CA ALA A 28 -16.88 1.95 -10.74
C ALA A 28 -16.15 0.64 -11.12
N TRP A 29 -15.07 0.74 -11.89
CA TRP A 29 -14.24 -0.42 -12.26
C TRP A 29 -13.60 -1.09 -11.05
N ILE A 30 -13.04 -0.30 -10.12
CA ILE A 30 -12.41 -0.79 -8.89
C ILE A 30 -13.46 -1.44 -8.00
N THR A 31 -14.60 -0.78 -7.80
CA THR A 31 -15.69 -1.27 -6.95
C THR A 31 -16.33 -2.54 -7.51
N GLU A 32 -16.39 -2.71 -8.83
CA GLU A 32 -16.92 -3.93 -9.44
C GLU A 32 -16.02 -5.14 -9.18
N ARG A 33 -14.69 -4.96 -9.23
CA ARG A 33 -13.72 -6.08 -9.28
C ARG A 33 -12.98 -6.37 -8.00
N PHE A 34 -12.84 -5.39 -7.13
CA PHE A 34 -12.12 -5.54 -5.88
C PHE A 34 -13.08 -5.38 -4.71
N ARG A 35 -12.76 -6.05 -3.61
CA ARG A 35 -13.42 -5.88 -2.32
C ARG A 35 -12.36 -5.46 -1.33
N TYR A 36 -12.61 -4.35 -0.65
CA TYR A 36 -11.77 -3.96 0.47
C TYR A 36 -11.96 -4.97 1.59
N ALA A 37 -10.87 -5.65 1.96
CA ALA A 37 -10.88 -6.66 3.02
C ALA A 37 -10.45 -6.09 4.37
N GLY A 38 -9.66 -5.00 4.37
CA GLY A 38 -9.12 -4.37 5.56
C GLY A 38 -7.77 -3.70 5.29
N LEU A 39 -7.30 -2.92 6.25
CA LEU A 39 -6.03 -2.21 6.24
C LEU A 39 -5.12 -2.81 7.31
N ILE A 40 -3.95 -3.28 6.87
CA ILE A 40 -2.88 -3.72 7.77
C ILE A 40 -1.79 -2.66 7.73
N THR A 41 -1.47 -2.09 8.88
CA THR A 41 -0.36 -1.14 9.03
C THR A 41 0.78 -1.83 9.78
N ILE A 42 1.99 -1.74 9.24
CA ILE A 42 3.19 -2.27 9.87
C ILE A 42 3.94 -1.11 10.53
N VAL A 43 4.20 -1.24 11.82
CA VAL A 43 4.93 -0.26 12.61
C VAL A 43 6.33 -0.79 12.92
N ASP A 44 7.35 0.02 12.67
CA ASP A 44 8.72 -0.31 13.03
C ASP A 44 8.98 0.09 14.49
N ALA A 45 9.16 -0.89 15.38
CA ALA A 45 9.40 -0.63 16.81
C ALA A 45 10.65 0.20 17.10
N THR A 46 11.61 0.27 16.17
CA THR A 46 12.86 1.01 16.35
C THR A 46 12.73 2.50 16.02
N CYS A 47 11.68 2.91 15.29
CA CYS A 47 11.50 4.28 14.79
C CYS A 47 10.15 4.91 15.18
N ALA A 48 9.15 4.09 15.53
CA ALA A 48 7.75 4.50 15.60
C ALA A 48 7.48 5.74 16.46
N VAL A 49 8.10 5.83 17.63
CA VAL A 49 7.89 6.94 18.58
C VAL A 49 8.27 8.27 17.93
N ASP A 50 9.44 8.33 17.29
CA ASP A 50 9.92 9.55 16.63
C ASP A 50 9.10 9.88 15.37
N GLU A 51 8.68 8.86 14.61
CA GLU A 51 7.83 9.05 13.42
C GLU A 51 6.44 9.57 13.78
N PHE A 52 5.84 9.08 14.86
CA PHE A 52 4.51 9.53 15.28
C PHE A 52 4.51 10.99 15.71
N ASP A 53 5.56 11.47 16.37
CA ASP A 53 5.64 12.88 16.79
C ASP A 53 5.89 13.84 15.62
N THR A 54 6.52 13.36 14.54
CA THR A 54 6.97 14.21 13.43
C THR A 54 6.09 14.11 12.19
N THR A 55 5.32 13.03 12.04
CA THR A 55 4.61 12.71 10.81
C THR A 55 3.12 12.43 11.09
N PRO A 56 2.24 13.41 10.84
CA PRO A 56 0.80 13.24 11.02
C PRO A 56 0.21 12.08 10.19
N GLU A 57 0.78 11.81 9.02
CA GLU A 57 0.37 10.70 8.16
C GLU A 57 0.64 9.33 8.81
N ALA A 58 1.73 9.19 9.57
CA ALA A 58 2.04 7.95 10.28
C ALA A 58 0.97 7.67 11.36
N GLN A 59 0.56 8.71 12.09
CA GLN A 59 -0.55 8.61 13.04
C GLN A 59 -1.86 8.23 12.35
N ALA A 60 -2.18 8.84 11.21
CA ALA A 60 -3.39 8.54 10.45
C ALA A 60 -3.43 7.10 9.95
N GLN A 61 -2.31 6.57 9.45
CA GLN A 61 -2.19 5.19 8.99
C GLN A 61 -2.37 4.17 10.13
N VAL A 62 -1.87 4.48 11.32
CA VAL A 62 -2.09 3.65 12.51
C VAL A 62 -3.54 3.71 12.98
N ALA A 63 -4.13 4.91 12.99
CA ALA A 63 -5.52 5.11 13.42
C ALA A 63 -6.55 4.45 12.49
N LEU A 64 -6.25 4.34 11.19
CA LEU A 64 -7.14 3.70 10.21
C LEU A 64 -6.97 2.19 10.12
N ALA A 65 -5.94 1.62 10.73
CA ALA A 65 -5.61 0.21 10.58
C ALA A 65 -6.66 -0.69 11.25
N ASP A 66 -7.15 -1.69 10.52
CA ASP A 66 -7.93 -2.79 11.10
C ASP A 66 -7.02 -3.75 11.88
N VAL A 67 -5.78 -3.90 11.43
CA VAL A 67 -4.74 -4.71 12.08
C VAL A 67 -3.43 -3.94 12.11
N LEU A 68 -2.86 -3.80 13.30
CA LEU A 68 -1.53 -3.23 13.49
C LEU A 68 -0.51 -4.34 13.74
N LEU A 69 0.54 -4.41 12.92
CA LEU A 69 1.65 -5.33 13.12
C LEU A 69 2.90 -4.57 13.55
N VAL A 70 3.38 -4.81 14.76
CA VAL A 70 4.63 -4.23 15.24
C VAL A 70 5.79 -5.15 14.83
N SER A 71 6.74 -4.61 14.06
CA SER A 71 7.90 -5.30 13.51
C SER A 71 9.20 -4.85 14.18
N LYS A 72 10.28 -5.63 13.97
CA LYS A 72 11.64 -5.36 14.50
C LYS A 72 11.70 -5.23 16.03
N THR A 73 10.81 -5.92 16.73
CA THR A 73 10.78 -5.93 18.21
C THR A 73 12.02 -6.55 18.82
N ASP A 74 12.75 -7.39 18.07
CA ASP A 74 14.04 -7.97 18.45
C ASP A 74 15.20 -6.96 18.41
N LEU A 75 15.07 -5.89 17.62
CA LEU A 75 16.08 -4.83 17.48
C LEU A 75 15.75 -3.59 18.33
N ALA A 76 14.49 -3.46 18.78
CA ALA A 76 14.05 -2.34 19.59
C ALA A 76 14.56 -2.43 21.03
N LEU A 77 14.93 -1.27 21.59
CA LEU A 77 15.19 -1.16 23.01
C LEU A 77 13.90 -1.39 23.80
N ARG A 78 14.02 -1.97 24.99
CA ARG A 78 12.87 -2.18 25.90
C ARG A 78 12.07 -0.90 26.13
N THR A 79 12.75 0.23 26.30
CA THR A 79 12.10 1.54 26.50
C THR A 79 11.30 1.99 25.27
N GLN A 80 11.75 1.67 24.05
CA GLN A 80 11.00 2.00 22.83
C GLN A 80 9.71 1.19 22.74
N LEU A 81 9.77 -0.09 23.11
CA LEU A 81 8.58 -0.95 23.16
C LEU A 81 7.60 -0.49 24.24
N GLU A 82 8.08 -0.14 25.44
CA GLU A 82 7.24 0.38 26.53
C GLU A 82 6.56 1.70 26.16
N THR A 83 7.27 2.62 25.50
CA THR A 83 6.68 3.87 25.02
C THR A 83 5.65 3.62 23.92
N LEU A 84 5.94 2.70 22.98
CA LEU A 84 4.99 2.34 21.92
C LEU A 84 3.73 1.68 22.50
N GLU A 85 3.87 0.78 23.47
CA GLU A 85 2.75 0.17 24.19
C GLU A 85 1.89 1.23 24.90
N GLN A 86 2.52 2.20 25.57
CA GLN A 86 1.81 3.31 26.21
C GLN A 86 1.09 4.21 25.21
N TRP A 87 1.68 4.45 24.04
CA TRP A 87 1.06 5.25 22.99
C TRP A 87 -0.21 4.57 22.43
N MET A 88 -0.22 3.23 22.37
CA MET A 88 -1.34 2.44 21.83
C MET A 88 -2.46 2.16 22.85
N ALA A 89 -2.24 2.40 24.14
CA ALA A 89 -3.18 2.13 25.24
C ALA A 89 -4.21 3.26 25.41
#